data_AF-A0A4R4P6T7-F1
#
_entry.id   AF-A0A4R4P6T7-F1
#
_cell.length_a   1.000
_cell.length_b   1.000
_cell.length_c   1.000
_cell.angle_alpha   90.00
_cell.angle_beta   90.00
_cell.angle_gamma   90.00
#
_symmetry.space_group_name_H-M   'P 1'
#
loop_
_entity.id
_entity.type
_entity.pdbx_description
1 polymer ?
#
loop_
_entity_poly.entity_id
_entity_poly.type
_entity_poly.pdbx_seq_one_letter_code
_entity_poly.pdbx_strand_id
1 'polypeptide(L)'
;MPRTRKPNTARGRTPVSGWPSLDRADDERLARSLAAGDPSALIQVMDRYAARLYDYCHALLRDQEQAAGALHDALIAAYAHVPVLREPERFRGWLYALVRNECRRRLRDPDRPAARHEAPEVEDGFLDEAELARRQETRRLVHSALSALRGGEREALDLMLRHGLDTFEVGGVLGLGAQEAADLTGAAKAHLDEALAAVHIARTGRGDCPAVAAIADEGGRVLPPQIVRKLVQHVETCRTCGSRRGRAMPAARLLQVLPVAMMPTDLRGHVMATATDAALASDLSYIAHRAGPLDEWGWPYPDDASPVQDSAPGRGHRALWPALAAAAAVIVIVAGAFYVMSGGSPTSGTTAQDPSGGASASVVDPSSPPDSEDPLDSPT
;
A
#
# COMPACT_ATOMS: atom_id res chain seq x y z
N MET A 1 12.64 17.50 -51.62
CA MET A 1 11.87 16.32 -51.15
C MET A 1 12.32 15.98 -49.73
N PRO A 2 11.47 16.15 -48.71
CA PRO A 2 11.85 15.87 -47.33
C PRO A 2 11.72 14.37 -47.06
N ARG A 3 12.77 13.79 -46.47
CA ARG A 3 12.83 12.38 -46.05
C ARG A 3 11.89 12.16 -44.86
N THR A 4 10.75 11.52 -45.10
CA THR A 4 9.83 11.03 -44.08
C THR A 4 10.52 9.93 -43.25
N ARG A 5 10.78 10.21 -41.96
CA ARG A 5 11.18 9.20 -40.96
C ARG A 5 10.02 8.23 -40.76
N LYS A 6 10.27 6.93 -40.96
CA LYS A 6 9.33 5.87 -40.57
C LYS A 6 9.20 5.81 -39.04
N PRO A 7 7.99 5.61 -38.49
CA PRO A 7 7.82 5.40 -37.06
C PRO A 7 8.46 4.08 -36.64
N ASN A 8 9.25 4.13 -35.57
CA ASN A 8 9.90 3.00 -34.93
C ASN A 8 8.83 2.11 -34.30
N THR A 9 8.53 0.98 -34.94
CA THR A 9 7.66 -0.06 -34.39
C THR A 9 8.31 -0.63 -33.14
N ALA A 10 7.80 -0.25 -31.97
CA ALA A 10 8.14 -0.88 -30.70
C ALA A 10 7.92 -2.39 -30.84
N ARG A 11 8.99 -3.17 -30.64
CA ARG A 11 8.93 -4.63 -30.60
C ARG A 11 7.97 -5.02 -29.49
N GLY A 12 6.86 -5.68 -29.86
CA GLY A 12 5.92 -6.25 -28.91
C GLY A 12 6.64 -7.21 -27.97
N ARG A 13 6.76 -6.82 -26.69
CA ARG A 13 7.02 -7.77 -25.62
C ARG A 13 5.76 -8.61 -25.46
N THR A 14 5.87 -9.92 -25.67
CA THR A 14 4.83 -10.87 -25.28
C THR A 14 4.50 -10.62 -23.80
N PRO A 15 3.23 -10.39 -23.44
CA PRO A 15 2.88 -10.15 -22.05
C PRO A 15 3.27 -11.36 -21.21
N VAL A 16 4.13 -11.12 -20.22
CA VAL A 16 4.81 -12.12 -19.40
C VAL A 16 3.84 -12.75 -18.37
N SER A 17 2.74 -12.06 -18.09
CA SER A 17 1.55 -12.54 -17.38
C SER A 17 0.38 -12.52 -18.38
N GLY A 18 -0.65 -13.36 -18.22
CA GLY A 18 -1.81 -13.45 -19.13
C GLY A 18 -2.68 -12.18 -19.25
N TRP A 19 -2.13 -11.03 -18.88
CA TRP A 19 -2.76 -9.74 -18.89
C TRP A 19 -2.28 -8.88 -20.08
N PRO A 20 -3.12 -8.00 -20.65
CA PRO A 20 -2.71 -7.08 -21.72
C PRO A 20 -1.48 -6.22 -21.35
N SER A 21 -0.60 -5.85 -22.28
CA SER A 21 0.52 -4.95 -21.93
C SER A 21 -0.01 -3.57 -21.52
N LEU A 22 0.46 -3.04 -20.38
CA LEU A 22 0.14 -1.69 -19.91
C LEU A 22 1.29 -0.76 -20.31
N ASP A 23 1.04 0.19 -21.22
CA ASP A 23 2.00 1.24 -21.59
C ASP A 23 1.90 2.46 -20.67
N ARG A 24 3.04 3.01 -20.22
CA ARG A 24 3.13 4.17 -19.31
C ARG A 24 2.47 5.42 -19.89
N ALA A 25 2.56 5.60 -21.21
CA ALA A 25 1.92 6.75 -21.88
C ALA A 25 0.38 6.69 -21.77
N ASP A 26 -0.20 5.49 -21.69
CA ASP A 26 -1.64 5.36 -21.46
C ASP A 26 -1.98 5.62 -19.99
N ASP A 27 -1.13 5.17 -19.07
CA ASP A 27 -1.32 5.37 -17.62
C ASP A 27 -1.37 6.86 -17.29
N GLU A 28 -0.45 7.65 -17.86
CA GLU A 28 -0.39 9.10 -17.73
C GLU A 28 -1.66 9.78 -18.27
N ARG A 29 -2.14 9.39 -19.45
CA ARG A 29 -3.37 9.94 -20.05
C ARG A 29 -4.59 9.58 -19.20
N LEU A 30 -4.65 8.36 -18.69
CA LEU A 30 -5.75 7.88 -17.88
C LEU A 30 -5.81 8.61 -16.54
N ALA A 31 -4.67 8.80 -15.88
CA ALA A 31 -4.57 9.59 -14.65
C ALA A 31 -5.07 11.02 -14.84
N ARG A 32 -4.63 11.70 -15.92
CA ARG A 32 -5.11 13.06 -16.23
C ARG A 32 -6.60 13.12 -16.53
N SER A 33 -7.12 12.15 -17.28
CA SER A 33 -8.55 12.11 -17.62
C SER A 33 -9.40 11.90 -16.37
N LEU A 34 -8.94 11.02 -15.47
CA LEU A 34 -9.58 10.79 -14.18
C LEU A 34 -9.53 12.05 -13.30
N ALA A 35 -8.39 12.74 -13.23
CA ALA A 35 -8.25 13.99 -12.49
C ALA A 35 -9.09 15.15 -13.06
N ALA A 36 -9.37 15.14 -14.36
CA ALA A 36 -10.26 16.09 -15.02
C ALA A 36 -11.76 15.76 -14.79
N GLY A 37 -12.07 14.65 -14.11
CA GLY A 37 -13.45 14.23 -13.85
C GLY A 37 -14.15 13.62 -15.06
N ASP A 38 -13.41 13.09 -16.05
CA ASP A 38 -14.01 12.38 -17.19
C ASP A 38 -14.74 11.10 -16.69
N PRO A 39 -16.07 10.99 -16.86
CA PRO A 39 -16.82 9.82 -16.40
C PRO A 39 -16.36 8.50 -17.06
N SER A 40 -15.75 8.58 -18.24
CA SER A 40 -15.25 7.41 -18.97
C SER A 40 -13.88 6.92 -18.44
N ALA A 41 -13.14 7.77 -17.72
CA ALA A 41 -11.82 7.43 -17.22
C ALA A 41 -11.89 6.33 -16.14
N LEU A 42 -12.85 6.41 -15.22
CA LEU A 42 -13.03 5.37 -14.19
C LEU A 42 -13.38 4.01 -14.81
N ILE A 43 -14.22 4.02 -15.86
CA ILE A 43 -14.54 2.82 -16.65
C ILE A 43 -13.28 2.21 -17.24
N GLN A 44 -12.42 3.03 -17.85
CA GLN A 44 -11.15 2.58 -18.42
C GLN A 44 -10.17 2.06 -17.36
N VAL A 45 -10.12 2.68 -16.17
CA VAL A 45 -9.36 2.16 -15.02
C VAL A 45 -9.87 0.77 -14.64
N MET A 46 -11.20 0.60 -14.56
CA MET A 46 -11.80 -0.69 -14.22
C MET A 46 -11.47 -1.76 -15.24
N ASP A 47 -11.61 -1.48 -16.54
CA ASP A 47 -11.34 -2.43 -17.62
C ASP A 47 -9.87 -2.87 -17.64
N ARG A 48 -8.97 -1.96 -17.30
CA ARG A 48 -7.52 -2.15 -17.43
C ARG A 48 -6.87 -2.75 -16.18
N TYR A 49 -7.32 -2.35 -14.98
CA TYR A 49 -6.63 -2.67 -13.73
C TYR A 49 -7.43 -3.52 -12.75
N ALA A 50 -8.77 -3.45 -12.75
CA ALA A 50 -9.55 -4.02 -11.64
C ALA A 50 -9.25 -5.50 -11.39
N ALA A 51 -9.21 -6.32 -12.44
CA ALA A 51 -8.92 -7.74 -12.31
C ALA A 51 -7.52 -8.02 -11.73
N ARG A 52 -6.50 -7.24 -12.10
CA ARG A 52 -5.14 -7.41 -11.54
C ARG A 52 -5.02 -6.91 -10.12
N LEU A 53 -5.64 -5.78 -9.83
CA LEU A 53 -5.62 -5.21 -8.49
C LEU A 53 -6.39 -6.11 -7.52
N TYR A 54 -7.52 -6.66 -7.95
CA TYR A 54 -8.26 -7.67 -7.20
C TYR A 54 -7.40 -8.90 -6.91
N ASP A 55 -6.68 -9.37 -7.94
CA ASP A 55 -5.81 -10.53 -7.85
C ASP A 55 -4.64 -10.31 -6.87
N TYR A 56 -4.13 -9.08 -6.78
CA TYR A 56 -3.17 -8.67 -5.74
C TYR A 56 -3.81 -8.57 -4.35
N CYS A 57 -5.01 -7.98 -4.24
CA CYS A 57 -5.78 -7.97 -2.99
C CYS A 57 -5.98 -9.39 -2.44
N HIS A 58 -6.36 -10.32 -3.32
CA HIS A 58 -6.60 -11.72 -2.97
C HIS A 58 -5.31 -12.42 -2.55
N ALA A 59 -4.19 -12.15 -3.22
CA ALA A 59 -2.88 -12.68 -2.82
C ALA A 59 -2.48 -12.27 -1.40
N LEU A 60 -2.81 -11.04 -0.97
CA LEU A 60 -2.52 -10.51 0.37
C LEU A 60 -3.54 -10.97 1.43
N LEU A 61 -4.84 -10.93 1.10
CA LEU A 61 -5.91 -11.13 2.07
C LEU A 61 -6.36 -12.59 2.17
N ARG A 62 -6.28 -13.35 1.07
CA ARG A 62 -6.76 -14.75 0.97
C ARG A 62 -8.23 -14.90 1.36
N ASP A 63 -9.04 -13.90 1.05
CA ASP A 63 -10.47 -13.87 1.30
C ASP A 63 -11.15 -12.99 0.24
N GLN A 64 -12.19 -13.51 -0.40
CA GLN A 64 -12.88 -12.89 -1.52
C GLN A 64 -13.57 -11.58 -1.13
N GLU A 65 -14.32 -11.57 -0.03
CA GLU A 65 -15.08 -10.39 0.41
C GLU A 65 -14.12 -9.28 0.86
N GLN A 66 -13.09 -9.64 1.62
CA GLN A 66 -12.06 -8.69 2.04
C GLN A 66 -11.29 -8.13 0.84
N ALA A 67 -10.96 -8.96 -0.15
CA ALA A 67 -10.27 -8.51 -1.36
C ALA A 67 -11.13 -7.60 -2.22
N ALA A 68 -12.41 -7.94 -2.40
CA ALA A 68 -13.37 -7.12 -3.14
C ALA A 68 -13.56 -5.75 -2.46
N GLY A 69 -13.73 -5.73 -1.15
CA GLY A 69 -13.83 -4.49 -0.38
C GLY A 69 -12.55 -3.66 -0.41
N ALA A 70 -11.36 -4.29 -0.33
CA ALA A 70 -10.09 -3.58 -0.44
C ALA A 70 -9.92 -2.91 -1.81
N LEU A 71 -10.28 -3.62 -2.89
CA LEU A 71 -10.24 -3.07 -4.23
C LEU A 71 -11.25 -1.93 -4.39
N HIS A 72 -12.48 -2.11 -3.90
CA HIS A 72 -13.50 -1.08 -3.91
C HIS A 72 -12.98 0.20 -3.28
N ASP A 73 -12.54 0.12 -2.03
CA ASP A 73 -12.11 1.27 -1.26
C ASP A 73 -10.88 1.95 -1.88
N ALA A 74 -9.92 1.16 -2.38
CA ALA A 74 -8.72 1.68 -3.04
C ALA A 74 -9.05 2.43 -4.34
N LEU A 75 -10.02 1.96 -5.13
CA LEU A 75 -10.43 2.64 -6.37
C LEU A 75 -11.25 3.90 -6.10
N ILE A 76 -12.06 3.91 -5.05
CA ILE A 76 -12.75 5.13 -4.60
C ILE A 76 -11.75 6.16 -4.06
N ALA A 77 -10.76 5.71 -3.28
CA ALA A 77 -9.66 6.57 -2.86
C ALA A 77 -8.86 7.11 -4.07
N ALA A 78 -8.59 6.27 -5.07
CA ALA A 78 -7.92 6.68 -6.29
C ALA A 78 -8.73 7.73 -7.05
N TYR A 79 -10.04 7.53 -7.20
CA TYR A 79 -10.95 8.47 -7.84
C TYR A 79 -10.95 9.84 -7.14
N ALA A 80 -10.95 9.85 -5.81
CA ALA A 80 -10.95 11.09 -5.02
C ALA A 80 -9.60 11.82 -5.03
N HIS A 81 -8.49 11.07 -5.00
CA HIS A 81 -7.15 11.62 -4.77
C HIS A 81 -6.26 11.72 -5.99
N VAL A 82 -6.67 11.23 -7.16
CA VAL A 82 -5.85 11.36 -8.38
C VAL A 82 -5.43 12.81 -8.70
N PRO A 83 -6.20 13.88 -8.39
CA PRO A 83 -5.73 15.24 -8.65
C PRO A 83 -4.49 15.65 -7.85
N VAL A 84 -4.17 14.97 -6.74
CA VAL A 84 -2.98 15.27 -5.92
C VAL A 84 -1.74 14.49 -6.35
N LEU A 85 -1.87 13.52 -7.27
CA LEU A 85 -0.75 12.76 -7.80
C LEU A 85 0.12 13.66 -8.69
N ARG A 86 1.32 14.00 -8.21
CA ARG A 86 2.24 14.93 -8.91
C ARG A 86 2.87 14.35 -10.17
N GLU A 87 3.01 13.02 -10.23
CA GLU A 87 3.68 12.28 -11.30
C GLU A 87 2.68 11.31 -11.97
N PRO A 88 1.83 11.79 -12.90
CA PRO A 88 0.77 11.00 -13.52
C PRO A 88 1.29 9.75 -14.26
N GLU A 89 2.52 9.75 -14.74
CA GLU A 89 3.18 8.60 -15.38
C GLU A 89 3.44 7.44 -14.41
N ARG A 90 3.35 7.67 -13.10
CA ARG A 90 3.47 6.63 -12.06
C ARG A 90 2.13 6.08 -11.57
N PHE A 91 1.04 6.43 -12.26
CA PHE A 91 -0.32 6.06 -11.88
C PHE A 91 -0.51 4.56 -11.61
N ARG A 92 0.12 3.68 -12.40
CA ARG A 92 0.08 2.23 -12.13
C ARG A 92 0.65 1.87 -10.77
N GLY A 93 1.89 2.26 -10.48
CA GLY A 93 2.51 2.00 -9.18
C GLY A 93 1.70 2.61 -8.02
N TRP A 94 1.15 3.80 -8.22
CA TRP A 94 0.31 4.48 -7.24
C TRP A 94 -1.00 3.73 -6.92
N LEU A 95 -1.68 3.18 -7.93
CA LEU A 95 -2.85 2.32 -7.72
C LEU A 95 -2.51 1.08 -6.87
N TYR A 96 -1.39 0.43 -7.15
CA TYR A 96 -0.94 -0.71 -6.34
C TYR A 96 -0.59 -0.30 -4.90
N ALA A 97 -0.04 0.89 -4.69
CA ALA A 97 0.24 1.42 -3.36
C ALA A 97 -1.05 1.65 -2.55
N LEU A 98 -2.08 2.26 -3.15
CA LEU A 98 -3.40 2.44 -2.52
C LEU A 98 -4.04 1.10 -2.16
N VAL A 99 -4.01 0.14 -3.09
CA VAL A 99 -4.52 -1.23 -2.86
C VAL A 99 -3.78 -1.91 -1.71
N ARG A 100 -2.45 -1.83 -1.70
CA ARG A 100 -1.65 -2.41 -0.62
C ARG A 100 -2.02 -1.79 0.73
N ASN A 101 -2.17 -0.47 0.79
CA ASN A 101 -2.55 0.24 2.00
C ASN A 101 -3.90 -0.24 2.54
N GLU A 102 -4.94 -0.34 1.69
CA GLU A 102 -6.25 -0.86 2.11
C GLU A 102 -6.19 -2.33 2.54
N CYS A 103 -5.40 -3.16 1.86
CA CYS A 103 -5.18 -4.55 2.28
C CYS A 103 -4.50 -4.64 3.65
N ARG A 104 -3.48 -3.81 3.89
CA ARG A 104 -2.75 -3.77 5.17
C ARG A 104 -3.62 -3.25 6.31
N ARG A 105 -4.44 -2.23 6.05
CA ARG A 105 -5.47 -1.76 6.99
C ARG A 105 -6.40 -2.89 7.41
N ARG A 106 -6.97 -3.62 6.44
CA ARG A 106 -7.85 -4.77 6.71
C ARG A 106 -7.14 -5.95 7.39
N LEU A 107 -5.84 -6.14 7.16
CA LEU A 107 -5.04 -7.15 7.87
C LEU A 107 -4.84 -6.82 9.35
N ARG A 108 -4.84 -5.53 9.71
CA ARG A 108 -4.70 -5.06 11.10
C ARG A 108 -6.03 -4.90 11.83
N ASP A 109 -7.15 -5.03 11.13
CA ASP A 109 -8.48 -4.95 11.72
C ASP A 109 -8.68 -6.11 12.72
N PRO A 110 -8.85 -5.83 14.03
CA PRO A 110 -9.04 -6.87 15.04
C PRO A 110 -10.37 -7.61 14.88
N ASP A 111 -11.36 -6.98 14.25
CA ASP A 111 -12.69 -7.55 14.01
C ASP A 111 -12.76 -8.32 12.68
N ARG A 112 -11.61 -8.48 12.00
CA ARG A 112 -11.53 -9.24 10.75
C ARG A 112 -12.05 -10.68 10.95
N PRO A 113 -12.88 -11.20 10.03
CA PRO A 113 -13.35 -12.58 10.08
C PRO A 113 -12.22 -13.59 10.22
N ALA A 114 -12.36 -14.53 11.15
CA ALA A 114 -11.41 -15.62 11.34
C ALA A 114 -11.48 -16.65 10.20
N ALA A 115 -12.69 -16.90 9.70
CA ALA A 115 -12.93 -17.74 8.53
C ALA A 115 -12.54 -16.98 7.26
N ARG A 116 -11.97 -17.71 6.30
CA ARG A 116 -11.55 -17.18 5.01
C ARG A 116 -12.29 -17.91 3.90
N HIS A 117 -12.87 -17.16 2.97
CA HIS A 117 -13.54 -17.67 1.79
C HIS A 117 -12.66 -17.37 0.58
N GLU A 118 -11.95 -18.38 0.07
CA GLU A 118 -11.10 -18.20 -1.10
C GLU A 118 -11.96 -17.98 -2.35
N ALA A 119 -11.51 -17.08 -3.22
CA ALA A 119 -12.19 -16.80 -4.47
C ALA A 119 -12.00 -18.01 -5.41
N PRO A 120 -12.98 -18.32 -6.26
CA PRO A 120 -12.77 -19.33 -7.27
C PRO A 120 -11.64 -18.89 -8.20
N GLU A 121 -10.79 -19.85 -8.56
CA GLU A 121 -9.69 -19.63 -9.49
C GLU A 121 -10.21 -19.71 -10.93
N VAL A 122 -9.60 -18.98 -11.86
CA VAL A 122 -9.89 -19.16 -13.29
C VAL A 122 -9.59 -20.63 -13.65
N GLU A 123 -10.63 -21.37 -14.03
CA GLU A 123 -10.51 -22.78 -14.33
C GLU A 123 -9.65 -23.03 -15.58
N ASP A 124 -8.79 -24.04 -15.48
CA ASP A 124 -7.99 -24.56 -16.58
C ASP A 124 -8.81 -25.57 -17.42
N GLY A 125 -10.05 -25.21 -17.78
CA GLY A 125 -11.07 -26.12 -18.34
C GLY A 125 -10.74 -26.74 -19.71
N PHE A 126 -9.60 -26.39 -20.30
CA PHE A 126 -9.14 -26.89 -21.60
C PHE A 126 -7.95 -27.85 -21.51
N LEU A 127 -7.49 -28.21 -20.30
CA LEU A 127 -6.35 -29.12 -20.13
C LEU A 127 -6.81 -30.58 -20.07
N ASP A 128 -6.03 -31.46 -20.71
CA ASP A 128 -6.16 -32.91 -20.46
C ASP A 128 -5.61 -33.29 -19.07
N GLU A 129 -5.92 -34.50 -18.62
CA GLU A 129 -5.53 -35.02 -17.31
C GLU A 129 -3.99 -35.01 -17.10
N ALA A 130 -3.22 -35.30 -18.16
CA ALA A 130 -1.77 -35.38 -18.09
C ALA A 130 -1.13 -33.98 -17.97
N GLU A 131 -1.66 -32.99 -18.68
CA GLU A 131 -1.25 -31.59 -18.57
C GLU A 131 -1.66 -31.00 -17.21
N LEU A 132 -2.87 -31.31 -16.73
CA LEU A 132 -3.32 -30.92 -15.39
C LEU A 132 -2.38 -31.49 -14.32
N ALA A 133 -2.02 -32.77 -14.39
CA ALA A 133 -1.09 -33.40 -13.46
C ALA A 133 0.31 -32.74 -13.50
N ARG A 134 0.86 -32.46 -14.69
CA ARG A 134 2.15 -31.74 -14.84
C ARG A 134 2.10 -30.33 -14.25
N ARG A 135 0.98 -29.63 -14.45
CA ARG A 135 0.77 -28.27 -13.92
C ARG A 135 0.65 -28.26 -12.41
N GLN A 136 -0.12 -29.18 -11.83
CA GLN A 136 -0.22 -29.36 -10.38
C GLN A 136 1.14 -29.70 -9.76
N GLU A 137 1.92 -30.57 -10.41
CA GLU A 137 3.25 -30.91 -9.93
C GLU A 137 4.20 -29.71 -9.93
N THR A 138 4.12 -28.89 -10.98
CA THR A 138 4.86 -27.62 -11.07
C THR A 138 4.39 -26.63 -10.00
N ARG A 139 3.08 -26.49 -9.77
CA ARG A 139 2.51 -25.66 -8.68
C ARG A 139 3.09 -26.05 -7.33
N ARG A 140 3.25 -27.35 -7.05
CA ARG A 140 3.85 -27.84 -5.80
C ARG A 140 5.33 -27.45 -5.67
N LEU A 141 6.12 -27.57 -6.74
CA LEU A 141 7.53 -27.13 -6.76
C LEU A 141 7.65 -25.65 -6.38
N VAL A 142 6.85 -24.86 -7.07
CA VAL A 142 6.77 -23.41 -6.92
C VAL A 142 6.35 -23.03 -5.51
N HIS A 143 5.30 -23.66 -4.98
CA HIS A 143 4.82 -23.42 -3.63
C HIS A 143 5.90 -23.71 -2.59
N SER A 144 6.59 -24.85 -2.71
CA SER A 144 7.71 -25.18 -1.82
C SER A 144 8.83 -24.14 -1.90
N ALA A 145 9.25 -23.75 -3.10
CA ALA A 145 10.30 -22.74 -3.27
C ALA A 145 9.90 -21.39 -2.64
N LEU A 146 8.70 -20.88 -2.95
CA LEU A 146 8.18 -19.63 -2.39
C LEU A 146 8.05 -19.68 -0.86
N SER A 147 7.75 -20.85 -0.29
CA SER A 147 7.61 -20.99 1.17
C SER A 147 8.90 -20.66 1.95
N ALA A 148 10.07 -20.78 1.30
CA ALA A 148 11.36 -20.48 1.91
C ALA A 148 11.70 -18.98 1.97
N LEU A 149 10.96 -18.15 1.21
CA LEU A 149 11.21 -16.72 1.10
C LEU A 149 10.53 -15.92 2.21
N ARG A 150 11.13 -14.79 2.58
CA ARG A 150 10.56 -13.85 3.55
C ARG A 150 9.29 -13.19 2.99
N GLY A 151 8.46 -12.62 3.86
CA GLY A 151 7.21 -11.96 3.46
C GLY A 151 7.41 -10.85 2.42
N GLY A 152 8.36 -9.93 2.67
CA GLY A 152 8.66 -8.84 1.75
C GLY A 152 9.24 -9.30 0.40
N GLU A 153 10.08 -10.34 0.40
CA GLU A 153 10.62 -10.93 -0.85
C GLU A 153 9.51 -11.58 -1.69
N ARG A 154 8.59 -12.30 -1.04
CA ARG A 154 7.43 -12.90 -1.72
C ARG A 154 6.54 -11.85 -2.34
N GLU A 155 6.24 -10.78 -1.61
CA GLU A 155 5.41 -9.68 -2.10
C GLU A 155 6.10 -8.95 -3.28
N ALA A 156 7.39 -8.67 -3.17
CA ALA A 156 8.16 -8.07 -4.26
C ALA A 156 8.14 -8.93 -5.54
N LEU A 157 8.30 -10.25 -5.41
CA LEU A 157 8.22 -11.18 -6.54
C LEU A 157 6.82 -11.26 -7.15
N ASP A 158 5.78 -11.21 -6.32
CA ASP A 158 4.40 -11.18 -6.80
C ASP A 158 4.17 -9.94 -7.67
N LEU A 159 4.54 -8.75 -7.16
CA LEU A 159 4.44 -7.49 -7.89
C LEU A 159 5.24 -7.52 -9.21
N MET A 160 6.48 -8.02 -9.18
CA MET A 160 7.34 -8.06 -10.38
C MET A 160 6.88 -9.07 -11.41
N LEU A 161 6.70 -10.32 -10.99
CA LEU A 161 6.48 -11.42 -11.92
C LEU A 161 5.01 -11.43 -12.33
N ARG A 162 4.09 -11.36 -11.37
CA ARG A 162 2.65 -11.55 -11.62
C ARG A 162 1.98 -10.30 -12.14
N HIS A 163 2.30 -9.18 -11.52
CA HIS A 163 1.71 -7.88 -11.86
C HIS A 163 2.53 -7.08 -12.88
N GLY A 164 3.77 -7.48 -13.14
CA GLY A 164 4.62 -6.88 -14.18
C GLY A 164 5.14 -5.49 -13.82
N LEU A 165 5.28 -5.20 -12.52
CA LEU A 165 5.88 -3.97 -12.03
C LEU A 165 7.40 -4.03 -12.18
N ASP A 166 8.00 -2.89 -12.49
CA ASP A 166 9.45 -2.74 -12.42
C ASP A 166 9.90 -2.43 -10.99
N THR A 167 11.22 -2.50 -10.76
CA THR A 167 11.83 -2.28 -9.44
C THR A 167 11.46 -0.92 -8.83
N PHE A 168 11.32 0.13 -9.65
CA PHE A 168 10.99 1.46 -9.16
C PHE A 168 9.53 1.54 -8.69
N GLU A 169 8.61 0.95 -9.46
CA GLU A 169 7.22 0.83 -9.05
C GLU A 169 7.06 -0.03 -7.80
N VAL A 170 7.80 -1.14 -7.69
CA VAL A 170 7.84 -1.96 -6.47
C VAL A 170 8.29 -1.13 -5.27
N GLY A 171 9.31 -0.28 -5.44
CA GLY A 171 9.74 0.65 -4.41
C GLY A 171 8.62 1.57 -3.93
N GLY A 172 7.90 2.20 -4.87
CA GLY A 172 6.75 3.05 -4.53
C GLY A 172 5.63 2.29 -3.80
N VAL A 173 5.30 1.08 -4.23
CA VAL A 173 4.26 0.24 -3.58
C VAL A 173 4.67 -0.17 -2.17
N LEU A 174 5.94 -0.52 -1.97
CA LEU A 174 6.44 -0.99 -0.69
C LEU A 174 6.89 0.13 0.26
N GLY A 175 7.01 1.37 -0.23
CA GLY A 175 7.50 2.50 0.55
C GLY A 175 9.02 2.55 0.68
N LEU A 176 9.75 2.00 -0.29
CA LEU A 176 11.19 1.83 -0.24
C LEU A 176 11.91 2.82 -1.16
N GLY A 177 13.13 3.22 -0.76
CA GLY A 177 14.02 3.97 -1.63
C GLY A 177 14.47 3.15 -2.84
N ALA A 178 14.94 3.82 -3.90
CA ALA A 178 15.33 3.14 -5.15
C ALA A 178 16.41 2.05 -4.95
N GLN A 179 17.40 2.32 -4.09
CA GLN A 179 18.46 1.35 -3.78
C GLN A 179 17.91 0.15 -3.00
N GLU A 180 17.10 0.40 -1.96
CA GLU A 180 16.49 -0.66 -1.14
C GLU A 180 15.56 -1.55 -1.98
N ALA A 181 14.79 -0.96 -2.89
CA ALA A 181 13.95 -1.70 -3.82
C ALA A 181 14.79 -2.55 -4.78
N ALA A 182 15.92 -2.04 -5.28
CA ALA A 182 16.83 -2.80 -6.13
C ALA A 182 17.45 -3.99 -5.37
N ASP A 183 17.91 -3.76 -4.15
CA ASP A 183 18.50 -4.79 -3.30
C ASP A 183 17.47 -5.86 -2.94
N LEU A 184 16.26 -5.47 -2.53
CA LEU A 184 15.17 -6.38 -2.20
C LEU A 184 14.76 -7.23 -3.41
N THR A 185 14.52 -6.60 -4.56
CA THR A 185 14.07 -7.31 -5.76
C THR A 185 15.15 -8.24 -6.33
N GLY A 186 16.42 -7.80 -6.28
CA GLY A 186 17.58 -8.62 -6.64
C GLY A 186 17.73 -9.84 -5.73
N ALA A 187 17.70 -9.64 -4.41
CA ALA A 187 17.78 -10.71 -3.42
C ALA A 187 16.61 -11.69 -3.54
N ALA A 188 15.38 -11.18 -3.68
CA ALA A 188 14.20 -12.02 -3.81
C ALA A 188 14.27 -12.94 -5.03
N LYS A 189 14.73 -12.42 -6.18
CA LYS A 189 14.93 -13.22 -7.39
C LYS A 189 16.03 -14.28 -7.21
N ALA A 190 17.16 -13.90 -6.63
CA ALA A 190 18.26 -14.83 -6.37
C ALA A 190 17.83 -15.98 -5.44
N HIS A 191 17.20 -15.66 -4.31
CA HIS A 191 16.69 -16.65 -3.36
C HIS A 191 15.63 -17.56 -3.97
N LEU A 192 14.78 -17.03 -4.86
CA LEU A 192 13.80 -17.83 -5.59
C LEU A 192 14.45 -18.80 -6.57
N ASP A 193 15.43 -18.36 -7.35
CA ASP A 193 16.15 -19.20 -8.30
C ASP A 193 16.92 -20.32 -7.56
N GLU A 194 17.54 -20.01 -6.42
CA GLU A 194 18.22 -20.98 -5.55
C GLU A 194 17.25 -21.99 -4.95
N ALA A 195 16.10 -21.53 -4.43
CA ALA A 195 15.08 -22.39 -3.87
C ALA A 195 14.47 -23.31 -4.95
N LEU A 196 14.16 -22.78 -6.13
CA LEU A 196 13.65 -23.57 -7.27
C LEU A 196 14.68 -24.63 -7.70
N ALA A 197 15.96 -24.26 -7.80
CA ALA A 197 17.02 -25.21 -8.11
C ALA A 197 17.13 -26.32 -7.07
N ALA A 198 17.11 -25.97 -5.78
CA ALA A 198 17.20 -26.91 -4.68
C ALA A 198 16.03 -27.90 -4.65
N VAL A 199 14.79 -27.39 -4.81
CA VAL A 199 13.59 -28.23 -4.87
C VAL A 199 13.60 -29.12 -6.12
N HIS A 200 14.03 -28.62 -7.27
CA HIS A 200 14.13 -29.41 -8.50
C HIS A 200 15.17 -30.54 -8.37
N ILE A 201 16.35 -30.26 -7.80
CA ILE A 201 17.39 -31.26 -7.53
C ILE A 201 16.90 -32.29 -6.52
N ALA A 202 16.17 -31.88 -5.48
CA ALA A 202 15.60 -32.80 -4.50
C ALA A 202 14.59 -33.80 -5.10
N ARG A 203 13.95 -33.46 -6.23
CA ARG A 203 13.05 -34.38 -6.95
C ARG A 203 13.76 -35.25 -7.98
N THR A 204 14.71 -34.67 -8.73
CA THR A 204 15.34 -35.35 -9.89
C THR A 204 16.67 -36.02 -9.56
N GLY A 205 17.38 -35.57 -8.52
CA GLY A 205 18.74 -35.95 -8.18
C GLY A 205 18.87 -36.96 -7.04
N ARG A 206 17.77 -37.58 -6.58
CA ARG A 206 17.78 -38.52 -5.44
C ARG A 206 18.68 -39.73 -5.66
N GLY A 207 18.78 -40.22 -6.90
CA GLY A 207 19.67 -41.34 -7.24
C GLY A 207 21.16 -40.99 -7.28
N ASP A 208 21.49 -39.71 -7.38
CA ASP A 208 22.87 -39.24 -7.58
C ASP A 208 23.50 -38.67 -6.31
N CYS A 209 22.69 -38.37 -5.29
CA CYS A 209 23.16 -37.86 -4.01
C CYS A 209 22.32 -38.42 -2.85
N PRO A 210 22.84 -39.39 -2.08
CA PRO A 210 22.12 -39.94 -0.92
C PRO A 210 21.74 -38.89 0.13
N ALA A 211 22.59 -37.86 0.30
CA ALA A 211 22.32 -36.78 1.24
C ALA A 211 21.12 -35.92 0.82
N VAL A 212 20.94 -35.63 -0.48
CA VAL A 212 19.76 -34.89 -0.95
C VAL A 212 18.48 -35.73 -0.80
N ALA A 213 18.56 -37.04 -1.03
CA ALA A 213 17.45 -37.96 -0.82
C ALA A 213 17.01 -37.94 0.65
N ALA A 214 17.96 -38.07 1.58
CA ALA A 214 17.68 -38.04 3.02
C ALA A 214 16.98 -36.73 3.46
N ILE A 215 17.48 -35.57 3.00
CA ILE A 215 16.85 -34.27 3.32
C ILE A 215 15.44 -34.18 2.73
N ALA A 216 15.25 -34.67 1.49
CA ALA A 216 13.97 -34.59 0.81
C ALA A 216 12.92 -35.55 1.38
N ASP A 217 13.34 -36.66 1.97
CA ASP A 217 12.45 -37.64 2.62
C ASP A 217 11.86 -37.10 3.94
N GLU A 218 12.52 -36.16 4.61
CA GLU A 218 11.99 -35.46 5.79
C GLU A 218 10.78 -34.55 5.46
N GLY A 219 10.67 -34.08 4.21
CA GLY A 219 9.76 -32.98 3.83
C GLY A 219 8.44 -33.35 3.16
N GLY A 220 8.22 -34.63 2.84
CA GLY A 220 7.01 -35.08 2.13
C GLY A 220 6.86 -34.51 0.71
N ARG A 221 5.61 -34.46 0.20
CA ARG A 221 5.31 -34.02 -1.19
C ARG A 221 5.45 -32.51 -1.40
N VAL A 222 5.06 -31.72 -0.40
CA VAL A 222 5.22 -30.26 -0.37
C VAL A 222 6.23 -29.95 0.71
N LEU A 223 7.44 -29.59 0.28
CA LEU A 223 8.56 -29.35 1.18
C LEU A 223 8.30 -28.08 2.01
N PRO A 224 8.43 -28.15 3.34
CA PRO A 224 8.27 -26.98 4.20
C PRO A 224 9.51 -26.07 4.18
N PRO A 225 9.41 -24.81 4.64
CA PRO A 225 10.46 -23.80 4.51
C PRO A 225 11.83 -24.21 5.06
N GLN A 226 11.85 -24.94 6.17
CA GLN A 226 13.08 -25.42 6.80
C GLN A 226 13.81 -26.48 5.95
N ILE A 227 13.07 -27.35 5.27
CA ILE A 227 13.65 -28.39 4.40
C ILE A 227 14.22 -27.75 3.14
N VAL A 228 13.49 -26.78 2.56
CA VAL A 228 14.00 -26.04 1.39
C VAL A 228 15.30 -25.30 1.74
N ARG A 229 15.38 -24.65 2.91
CA ARG A 229 16.62 -24.02 3.39
C ARG A 229 17.78 -25.01 3.56
N LYS A 230 17.53 -26.20 4.14
CA LYS A 230 18.53 -27.28 4.22
C LYS A 230 19.01 -27.71 2.83
N LEU A 231 18.10 -27.83 1.86
CA LEU A 231 18.43 -28.21 0.49
C LEU A 231 19.29 -27.14 -0.21
N VAL A 232 18.96 -25.85 -0.06
CA VAL A 232 19.77 -24.76 -0.61
C VAL A 232 21.20 -24.82 -0.07
N GLN A 233 21.37 -24.92 1.26
CA GLN A 233 22.68 -25.05 1.91
C GLN A 233 23.46 -26.29 1.44
N HIS A 234 22.76 -27.39 1.20
CA HIS A 234 23.37 -28.60 0.66
C HIS A 234 23.86 -28.41 -0.78
N VAL A 235 23.05 -27.79 -1.64
CA VAL A 235 23.40 -27.54 -3.05
C VAL A 235 24.65 -26.64 -3.18
N GLU A 236 24.85 -25.71 -2.25
CA GLU A 236 26.05 -24.86 -2.21
C GLU A 236 27.33 -25.60 -1.86
N THR A 237 27.24 -26.60 -0.98
CA THR A 237 28.40 -27.31 -0.42
C THR A 237 28.70 -28.62 -1.14
N CYS A 238 27.71 -29.23 -1.79
CA CYS A 238 27.85 -30.49 -2.50
C CYS A 238 28.26 -30.28 -3.96
N ARG A 239 29.43 -30.79 -4.37
CA ARG A 239 29.89 -30.73 -5.78
C ARG A 239 28.90 -31.35 -6.78
N THR A 240 28.31 -32.49 -6.43
CA THR A 240 27.35 -33.19 -7.31
C THR A 240 26.09 -32.36 -7.55
N CYS A 241 25.46 -31.87 -6.48
CA CYS A 241 24.25 -31.05 -6.58
C CYS A 241 24.54 -29.65 -7.14
N GLY A 242 25.65 -29.02 -6.75
CA GLY A 242 26.07 -27.72 -7.26
C GLY A 242 26.27 -27.70 -8.78
N SER A 243 26.82 -28.77 -9.36
CA SER A 243 26.97 -28.91 -10.82
C SER A 243 25.63 -28.93 -11.59
N ARG A 244 24.52 -29.23 -10.90
CA ARG A 244 23.17 -29.31 -11.49
C ARG A 244 22.37 -28.01 -11.37
N ARG A 245 22.86 -27.02 -10.63
CA ARG A 245 22.15 -25.74 -10.38
C ARG A 245 21.75 -25.04 -11.70
N GLY A 246 22.60 -25.08 -12.73
CA GLY A 246 22.33 -24.47 -14.04
C GLY A 246 21.24 -25.15 -14.89
N ARG A 247 20.71 -26.30 -14.44
CA ARG A 247 19.60 -27.01 -15.12
C ARG A 247 18.23 -26.71 -14.51
N ALA A 248 18.18 -25.82 -13.51
CA ALA A 248 16.95 -25.44 -12.83
C ALA A 248 15.99 -24.66 -13.73
N MET A 249 14.71 -24.71 -13.38
CA MET A 249 13.66 -23.99 -14.10
C MET A 249 13.77 -22.47 -13.86
N PRO A 250 13.62 -21.62 -14.88
CA PRO A 250 13.58 -20.17 -14.69
C PRO A 250 12.39 -19.73 -13.86
N ALA A 251 12.55 -18.71 -13.01
CA ALA A 251 11.47 -18.05 -12.27
C ALA A 251 10.26 -17.64 -13.14
N ALA A 252 10.47 -17.34 -14.43
CA ALA A 252 9.38 -17.02 -15.36
C ALA A 252 8.32 -18.14 -15.49
N ARG A 253 8.66 -19.41 -15.19
CA ARG A 253 7.70 -20.52 -15.17
C ARG A 253 6.67 -20.40 -14.03
N LEU A 254 6.95 -19.63 -12.98
CA LEU A 254 6.00 -19.34 -11.89
C LEU A 254 4.68 -18.78 -12.42
N LEU A 255 4.78 -17.92 -13.43
CA LEU A 255 3.65 -17.19 -13.98
C LEU A 255 2.67 -18.02 -14.78
N GLN A 256 3.13 -19.16 -15.28
CA GLN A 256 2.28 -20.09 -16.04
C GLN A 256 1.45 -20.98 -15.10
N VAL A 257 1.85 -21.09 -13.84
CA VAL A 257 1.28 -22.08 -12.93
C VAL A 257 0.52 -21.48 -11.77
N LEU A 258 0.70 -20.21 -11.41
CA LEU A 258 -0.09 -19.59 -10.35
C LEU A 258 -1.53 -19.32 -10.85
N PRO A 259 -2.55 -19.77 -10.11
CA PRO A 259 -3.94 -19.48 -10.45
C PRO A 259 -4.22 -17.99 -10.31
N VAL A 260 -5.18 -17.47 -11.08
CA VAL A 260 -5.66 -16.07 -11.01
C VAL A 260 -6.99 -16.05 -10.29
N ALA A 261 -7.14 -15.18 -9.29
CA ALA A 261 -8.37 -15.06 -8.54
C ALA A 261 -9.45 -14.38 -9.40
N MET A 262 -10.65 -14.97 -9.49
CA MET A 262 -11.74 -14.35 -10.22
C MET A 262 -12.37 -13.22 -9.41
N MET A 263 -12.43 -12.04 -10.03
CA MET A 263 -13.09 -10.87 -9.47
C MET A 263 -14.61 -11.08 -9.43
N PRO A 264 -15.30 -10.75 -8.32
CA PRO A 264 -16.76 -10.77 -8.27
C PRO A 264 -17.37 -9.89 -9.37
N THR A 265 -18.44 -10.35 -9.99
CA THR A 265 -19.05 -9.70 -11.15
C THR A 265 -19.81 -8.42 -10.80
N ASP A 266 -20.28 -8.30 -9.55
CA ASP A 266 -20.99 -7.15 -8.99
C ASP A 266 -20.06 -6.01 -8.55
N LEU A 267 -18.78 -6.31 -8.26
CA LEU A 267 -17.82 -5.34 -7.75
C LEU A 267 -17.69 -4.11 -8.65
N ARG A 268 -17.76 -4.29 -9.97
CA ARG A 268 -17.74 -3.18 -10.91
C ARG A 268 -18.90 -2.21 -10.69
N GLY A 269 -20.10 -2.75 -10.52
CA GLY A 269 -21.31 -1.96 -10.28
C GLY A 269 -21.21 -1.17 -8.98
N HIS A 270 -20.70 -1.79 -7.92
CA HIS A 270 -20.51 -1.13 -6.63
C HIS A 270 -19.53 0.05 -6.71
N VAL A 271 -18.37 -0.13 -7.34
CA VAL A 271 -17.39 0.97 -7.51
C VAL A 271 -18.00 2.13 -8.31
N MET A 272 -18.68 1.83 -9.42
CA MET A 272 -19.31 2.87 -10.24
C MET A 272 -20.43 3.59 -9.49
N ALA A 273 -21.25 2.88 -8.72
CA ALA A 273 -22.31 3.46 -7.92
C ALA A 273 -21.72 4.42 -6.86
N THR A 274 -20.76 3.98 -6.05
CA THR A 274 -20.13 4.81 -5.01
C THR A 274 -19.44 6.05 -5.60
N ALA A 275 -18.88 5.96 -6.81
CA ALA A 275 -18.21 7.08 -7.47
C ALA A 275 -19.15 8.12 -8.08
N THR A 276 -20.37 7.73 -8.49
CA THR A 276 -21.23 8.56 -9.35
C THR A 276 -22.61 8.87 -8.78
N ASP A 277 -23.12 8.05 -7.86
CA ASP A 277 -24.42 8.28 -7.21
C ASP A 277 -24.28 9.31 -6.09
N ALA A 278 -25.03 10.41 -6.21
CA ALA A 278 -25.08 11.47 -5.21
C ALA A 278 -25.56 10.95 -3.83
N ALA A 279 -26.36 9.89 -3.78
CA ALA A 279 -26.80 9.27 -2.53
C ALA A 279 -25.65 8.62 -1.75
N LEU A 280 -24.55 8.25 -2.43
CA LEU A 280 -23.37 7.59 -1.84
C LEU A 280 -22.19 8.55 -1.62
N ALA A 281 -22.40 9.86 -1.80
CA ALA A 281 -21.35 10.86 -1.66
C ALA A 281 -20.69 10.87 -0.26
N SER A 282 -21.44 10.55 0.80
CA SER A 282 -20.91 10.40 2.16
C SER A 282 -19.93 9.23 2.27
N ASP A 283 -20.24 8.12 1.59
CA ASP A 283 -19.42 6.90 1.64
C ASP A 283 -18.11 7.12 0.88
N LEU A 284 -18.18 7.76 -0.29
CA LEU A 284 -17.00 8.21 -1.02
C LEU A 284 -16.12 9.11 -0.15
N SER A 285 -16.72 10.13 0.48
CA SER A 285 -15.98 11.09 1.31
C SER A 285 -15.32 10.40 2.51
N TYR A 286 -16.01 9.45 3.13
CA TYR A 286 -15.47 8.65 4.22
C TYR A 286 -14.28 7.78 3.78
N ILE A 287 -14.41 7.08 2.66
CA ILE A 287 -13.32 6.26 2.11
C ILE A 287 -12.12 7.14 1.73
N ALA A 288 -12.36 8.26 1.04
CA ALA A 288 -11.32 9.19 0.64
C ALA A 288 -10.57 9.76 1.85
N HIS A 289 -11.29 10.17 2.90
CA HIS A 289 -10.65 10.69 4.11
C HIS A 289 -9.79 9.64 4.81
N ARG A 290 -10.29 8.40 4.91
CA ARG A 290 -9.58 7.28 5.55
C ARG A 290 -8.33 6.85 4.78
N ALA A 291 -8.29 7.03 3.47
CA ALA A 291 -7.14 6.69 2.66
C ALA A 291 -5.95 7.67 2.84
N GLY A 292 -6.16 8.81 3.50
CA GLY A 292 -5.12 9.81 3.80
C GLY A 292 -4.44 9.61 5.17
N PRO A 293 -3.30 10.28 5.42
CA PRO A 293 -2.73 11.36 4.62
C PRO A 293 -1.89 10.82 3.46
N LEU A 294 -1.77 11.62 2.40
CA LEU A 294 -0.87 11.35 1.28
C LEU A 294 0.37 12.24 1.46
N ASP A 295 1.52 11.76 0.99
CA ASP A 295 2.76 12.52 1.03
C ASP A 295 2.74 13.70 0.04
N GLU A 296 3.83 14.47 0.00
CA GLU A 296 3.93 15.62 -0.89
C GLU A 296 3.81 15.25 -2.37
N TRP A 297 4.11 14.00 -2.76
CA TRP A 297 4.02 13.49 -4.12
C TRP A 297 2.66 12.85 -4.42
N GLY A 298 1.75 12.81 -3.44
CA GLY A 298 0.44 12.20 -3.52
C GLY A 298 0.42 10.70 -3.24
N TRP A 299 1.51 10.11 -2.74
CA TRP A 299 1.58 8.68 -2.40
C TRP A 299 1.05 8.39 -1.01
N PRO A 300 0.40 7.23 -0.79
CA PRO A 300 0.03 6.82 0.57
C PRO A 300 1.29 6.52 1.39
N TYR A 301 1.29 6.92 2.66
CA TYR A 301 2.36 6.54 3.57
C TYR A 301 2.36 5.02 3.79
N PRO A 302 3.53 4.36 3.80
CA PRO A 302 3.63 3.00 4.30
C PRO A 302 3.20 3.02 5.77
N ASP A 303 2.32 2.09 6.14
CA ASP A 303 1.70 2.08 7.47
C ASP A 303 2.67 2.10 8.67
N ASP A 304 3.90 1.64 8.49
CA ASP A 304 4.94 1.63 9.54
C ASP A 304 5.52 3.05 9.79
N ALA A 305 5.23 3.99 8.89
CA ALA A 305 5.76 5.35 8.85
C ALA A 305 4.65 6.42 8.82
N SER A 306 3.37 6.02 8.94
CA SER A 306 2.29 6.99 8.98
C SER A 306 2.54 7.94 10.17
N PRO A 307 2.64 9.27 9.96
CA PRO A 307 2.69 10.19 11.09
C PRO A 307 1.45 9.90 11.92
N VAL A 308 1.64 9.64 13.22
CA VAL A 308 0.56 9.38 14.16
C VAL A 308 -0.46 10.49 13.95
N GLN A 309 -1.54 10.18 13.25
CA GLN A 309 -2.71 11.02 13.26
C GLN A 309 -3.23 10.85 14.68
N ASP A 310 -3.05 11.88 15.48
CA ASP A 310 -3.77 12.07 16.73
C ASP A 310 -5.26 12.02 16.41
N SER A 311 -5.77 10.80 16.34
CA SER A 311 -7.18 10.50 16.26
C SER A 311 -7.71 10.79 17.66
N ALA A 312 -8.07 12.04 17.92
CA ALA A 312 -8.79 12.38 19.13
C ALA A 312 -9.85 13.46 18.86
N PRO A 313 -10.97 13.49 19.62
CA PRO A 313 -11.45 12.52 20.61
C PRO A 313 -12.91 12.07 20.35
N GLY A 314 -13.26 10.81 20.67
CA GLY A 314 -14.59 10.32 20.29
C GLY A 314 -15.18 9.14 21.04
N ARG A 315 -14.90 8.94 22.33
CA ARG A 315 -15.81 8.26 23.30
C ARG A 315 -15.15 8.22 24.68
N GLY A 316 -15.68 8.97 25.64
CA GLY A 316 -15.42 8.69 27.06
C GLY A 316 -15.12 9.85 28.01
N HIS A 317 -15.78 11.01 27.94
CA HIS A 317 -15.78 11.95 29.09
C HIS A 317 -17.16 12.58 29.39
N ARG A 318 -18.26 11.93 28.98
CA ARG A 318 -19.62 12.35 29.38
C ARG A 318 -19.99 12.00 30.83
N ALA A 319 -19.11 11.36 31.60
CA ALA A 319 -19.43 10.91 32.96
C ALA A 319 -18.98 11.84 34.10
N LEU A 320 -18.14 12.86 33.85
CA LEU A 320 -17.60 13.71 34.93
C LEU A 320 -18.26 15.09 35.06
N TRP A 321 -18.96 15.56 34.02
CA TRP A 321 -19.70 16.83 34.07
C TRP A 321 -20.86 16.87 35.08
N PRO A 322 -21.69 15.81 35.27
CA PRO A 322 -22.75 15.88 36.27
C PRO A 322 -22.20 15.86 37.72
N ALA A 323 -21.04 15.24 37.95
CA ALA A 323 -20.41 15.20 39.28
C ALA A 323 -19.81 16.56 39.68
N LEU A 324 -19.18 17.27 38.74
CA LEU A 324 -18.65 18.62 38.98
C LEU A 324 -19.77 19.67 39.15
N ALA A 325 -20.88 19.54 38.40
CA ALA A 325 -22.05 20.40 38.57
C ALA A 325 -22.73 20.19 39.93
N ALA A 326 -22.83 18.95 40.41
CA ALA A 326 -23.38 18.64 41.74
C ALA A 326 -22.49 19.19 42.87
N ALA A 327 -21.16 19.08 42.75
CA ALA A 327 -20.23 19.63 43.73
C ALA A 327 -20.31 21.16 43.81
N ALA A 328 -20.43 21.86 42.67
CA ALA A 328 -20.60 23.30 42.64
C ALA A 328 -21.92 23.76 43.29
N ALA A 329 -23.02 23.02 43.06
CA ALA A 329 -24.31 23.31 43.69
C ALA A 329 -24.26 23.17 45.22
N VAL A 330 -23.57 22.14 45.74
CA VAL A 330 -23.38 21.95 47.18
C VAL A 330 -22.56 23.09 47.78
N ILE A 331 -21.49 23.53 47.11
CA ILE A 331 -20.68 24.66 47.57
C ILE A 331 -21.50 25.96 47.64
N VAL A 332 -22.36 26.23 46.64
CA VAL A 332 -23.23 27.42 46.65
C VAL A 332 -24.28 27.34 47.77
N ILE A 333 -24.85 26.16 48.02
CA ILE A 333 -25.83 25.97 49.11
C ILE A 333 -25.16 26.16 50.47
N VAL A 334 -23.97 25.59 50.67
CA VAL A 334 -23.22 25.75 51.93
C VAL A 334 -22.76 27.19 52.13
N ALA A 335 -22.26 27.85 51.08
CA ALA A 335 -21.87 29.26 51.14
C ALA A 335 -23.07 30.19 51.39
N GLY A 336 -24.22 29.92 50.75
CA GLY A 336 -25.46 30.65 50.98
C GLY A 336 -26.00 30.46 52.40
N ALA A 337 -25.98 29.23 52.92
CA ALA A 337 -26.36 28.95 54.31
C ALA A 337 -25.41 29.61 55.32
N PHE A 338 -24.10 29.61 55.03
CA PHE A 338 -23.12 30.31 55.85
C PHE A 338 -23.34 31.83 55.84
N TYR A 339 -23.61 32.42 54.67
CA TYR A 339 -23.87 33.85 54.53
C TYR A 339 -25.14 34.30 55.27
N VAL A 340 -26.21 33.49 55.22
CA VAL A 340 -27.46 33.75 55.96
C VAL A 340 -27.27 33.55 57.48
N MET A 341 -26.46 32.58 57.93
CA MET A 341 -26.17 32.39 59.36
C MET A 341 -25.20 33.43 59.95
N SER A 342 -24.36 34.07 59.12
CA SER A 342 -23.32 35.02 59.57
C SER A 342 -23.75 36.49 59.57
N GLY A 343 -25.00 36.79 59.25
CA GLY A 343 -25.60 38.10 59.55
C GLY A 343 -24.92 39.31 58.91
N GLY A 344 -24.41 39.18 57.69
CA GLY A 344 -23.68 40.26 57.01
C GLY A 344 -24.60 41.30 56.37
N SER A 345 -24.93 42.37 57.08
CA SER A 345 -25.49 43.60 56.50
C SER A 345 -24.44 44.34 55.66
N PRO A 346 -24.73 44.78 54.41
CA PRO A 346 -23.78 45.52 53.60
C PRO A 346 -23.74 47.00 54.02
N THR A 347 -22.58 47.47 54.49
CA THR A 347 -22.27 48.89 54.62
C THR A 347 -21.77 49.44 53.28
N SER A 348 -22.50 50.41 52.73
CA SER A 348 -22.10 51.25 51.61
C SER A 348 -20.87 52.10 51.97
N GLY A 349 -19.91 52.22 51.06
CA GLY A 349 -18.73 53.07 51.22
C GLY A 349 -18.02 53.38 49.90
N THR A 350 -18.43 54.49 49.29
CA THR A 350 -17.71 55.24 48.26
C THR A 350 -16.36 55.74 48.77
N THR A 351 -15.27 55.66 47.97
CA THR A 351 -14.34 56.79 47.68
C THR A 351 -13.22 56.38 46.72
N ALA A 352 -12.87 57.33 45.85
CA ALA A 352 -11.76 57.34 44.91
C ALA A 352 -10.38 57.45 45.58
N GLN A 353 -9.31 56.94 44.94
CA GLN A 353 -8.05 57.66 44.78
C GLN A 353 -7.01 56.90 43.93
N ASP A 354 -6.39 57.67 43.02
CA ASP A 354 -5.09 57.46 42.38
C ASP A 354 -3.96 57.26 43.43
N PRO A 355 -2.82 56.63 43.08
CA PRO A 355 -1.73 57.46 42.56
C PRO A 355 -0.79 56.82 41.52
N SER A 356 -0.33 57.72 40.67
CA SER A 356 0.91 57.70 39.91
C SER A 356 2.20 57.52 40.73
N GLY A 357 3.17 56.81 40.14
CA GLY A 357 4.62 56.84 40.39
C GLY A 357 5.28 55.79 39.48
N GLY A 358 5.87 56.15 38.33
CA GLY A 358 7.27 56.61 38.18
C GLY A 358 8.24 55.43 38.40
N ALA A 359 9.16 55.01 37.53
CA ALA A 359 9.90 55.63 36.42
C ALA A 359 10.59 54.46 35.65
N SER A 360 10.65 54.43 34.32
CA SER A 360 11.73 54.93 33.44
C SER A 360 12.62 53.83 32.82
N ALA A 361 12.60 53.75 31.48
CA ALA A 361 13.74 53.71 30.55
C ALA A 361 13.16 53.45 29.14
N SER A 362 12.90 54.47 28.31
CA SER A 362 13.85 55.19 27.44
C SER A 362 14.42 54.32 26.32
N VAL A 363 14.48 54.69 25.05
CA VAL A 363 14.03 55.85 24.26
C VAL A 363 14.04 55.38 22.79
N VAL A 364 13.13 55.92 21.98
CA VAL A 364 12.99 55.72 20.53
C VAL A 364 13.88 56.70 19.76
N ASP A 365 14.27 56.25 18.57
CA ASP A 365 14.68 56.97 17.34
C ASP A 365 14.19 58.44 17.22
N PRO A 366 14.84 59.29 16.39
CA PRO A 366 14.23 59.51 15.08
C PRO A 366 15.15 59.88 13.89
N SER A 367 14.59 59.57 12.72
CA SER A 367 14.80 60.08 11.34
C SER A 367 14.79 61.64 11.27
N SER A 368 15.28 62.42 10.29
CA SER A 368 15.54 62.35 8.83
C SER A 368 16.37 63.64 8.41
N PRO A 369 16.36 64.16 7.15
CA PRO A 369 17.29 63.99 6.02
C PRO A 369 17.84 65.38 5.55
N PRO A 370 18.07 65.75 4.26
CA PRO A 370 18.39 65.03 3.00
C PRO A 370 19.66 65.58 2.29
N ASP A 371 20.11 64.95 1.19
CA ASP A 371 20.32 65.60 -0.13
C ASP A 371 21.24 64.81 -1.10
N SER A 372 20.71 64.67 -2.31
CA SER A 372 21.36 64.82 -3.63
C SER A 372 22.24 63.73 -4.28
N GLU A 373 21.73 63.29 -5.44
CA GLU A 373 22.40 63.13 -6.75
C GLU A 373 23.17 61.83 -7.10
N ASP A 374 22.47 60.93 -7.82
CA ASP A 374 22.72 60.37 -9.18
C ASP A 374 24.11 60.58 -9.87
N PRO A 375 24.44 59.84 -10.96
CA PRO A 375 24.46 58.39 -11.21
C PRO A 375 25.78 57.97 -11.93
N LEU A 376 25.98 56.69 -12.29
CA LEU A 376 26.57 56.20 -13.57
C LEU A 376 27.16 54.78 -13.44
N ASP A 377 26.53 53.88 -14.20
CA ASP A 377 27.14 52.89 -15.10
C ASP A 377 28.43 52.16 -14.69
N SER A 378 28.35 50.83 -14.51
CA SER A 378 28.75 49.89 -15.57
C SER A 378 28.71 48.42 -15.12
N PRO A 379 28.58 47.47 -16.06
CA PRO A 379 28.28 46.05 -15.82
C PRO A 379 29.54 45.18 -15.83
N THR A 380 29.49 44.00 -15.21
CA THR A 380 29.63 42.69 -15.91
C THR A 380 29.18 41.54 -15.02
#